data_AF-A0A286XBS1-F1
#
_entry.id   AF-A0A286XBS1-F1
#
_cell.length_a   1.000
_cell.length_b   1.000
_cell.length_c   1.000
_cell.angle_alpha   90.00
_cell.angle_beta   90.00
_cell.angle_gamma   90.00
#
_symmetry.space_group_name_H-M   'P 1'
#
loop_
_entity.id
_entity.type
_entity.pdbx_description
1 polymer ?
#
loop_
_entity_poly.entity_id
_entity_poly.type
_entity_poly.pdbx_seq_one_letter_code
_entity_poly.pdbx_strand_id
1 'polypeptide(L)'
;MAALAYNLGKREINHYFSVRSAKVLALAGNDSCEYLLSSGRFLGEKVWQPHSCMMHNYKISEAKNCLVDKYIAFIGDSRIRQLFYSFVKIINPQFKEEGNKHENIPFEDKIASVKVDFLWHPEVNGSMKQCIKVWTEDSAAKPHVIVAGAATWSIKIHNGSNEALSQYKMNITSIAPLLEKLAKTSDVYWVLQECNDPHERVL
;
A
#
# COMPACT_ATOMS: atom_id res chain seq x y z
N MET A 1 -4.61 19.52 19.95
CA MET A 1 -3.15 19.25 19.90
C MET A 1 -2.80 18.24 18.81
N ALA A 2 -3.36 17.02 18.81
CA ALA A 2 -3.16 16.03 17.73
C ALA A 2 -3.65 16.50 16.33
N ALA A 3 -4.76 17.24 16.27
CA ALA A 3 -5.28 17.84 15.03
C ALA A 3 -4.38 18.95 14.45
N LEU A 4 -3.60 19.64 15.29
CA LEU A 4 -2.74 20.76 14.87
C LEU A 4 -1.40 20.25 14.31
N ALA A 5 -0.82 19.23 14.95
CA ALA A 5 0.34 18.50 14.44
C ALA A 5 0.03 17.82 13.09
N TYR A 6 -1.20 17.35 12.90
CA TYR A 6 -1.67 16.79 11.63
C TYR A 6 -1.85 17.85 10.53
N ASN A 7 -2.44 19.02 10.79
CA ASN A 7 -2.59 20.06 9.76
C ASN A 7 -1.24 20.56 9.22
N LEU A 8 -0.22 20.62 10.08
CA LEU A 8 1.16 20.94 9.69
C LEU A 8 1.80 19.75 8.93
N GLY A 9 1.59 18.51 9.40
CA GLY A 9 2.08 17.29 8.75
C GLY A 9 1.43 16.95 7.40
N LYS A 10 0.13 17.24 7.20
CA LYS A 10 -0.66 16.98 5.97
C LYS A 10 -0.18 17.87 4.82
N ARG A 11 0.23 19.12 5.11
CA ARG A 11 0.85 20.00 4.12
C ARG A 11 2.29 19.62 3.82
N GLU A 12 3.06 19.21 4.82
CA GLU A 12 4.49 18.92 4.62
C GLU A 12 4.78 17.51 4.10
N ILE A 13 4.17 16.45 4.62
CA ILE A 13 4.43 15.07 4.16
C ILE A 13 4.04 14.89 2.68
N ASN A 14 2.93 15.51 2.26
CA ASN A 14 2.54 15.58 0.84
C ASN A 14 3.48 16.46 -0.01
N HIS A 15 4.29 17.33 0.61
CA HIS A 15 5.26 18.18 -0.10
C HIS A 15 6.60 17.49 -0.34
N TYR A 16 7.00 16.55 0.53
CA TYR A 16 8.31 15.89 0.48
C TYR A 16 8.32 14.57 -0.31
N PHE A 17 7.16 14.02 -0.66
CA PHE A 17 7.07 13.04 -1.75
C PHE A 17 6.97 13.79 -3.08
N SER A 18 8.10 13.96 -3.76
CA SER A 18 8.10 14.31 -5.18
C SER A 18 7.29 13.25 -5.93
N VAL A 19 6.12 13.67 -6.41
CA VAL A 19 5.08 12.92 -7.13
C VAL A 19 5.57 12.23 -8.42
N ARG A 20 6.87 12.30 -8.75
CA ARG A 20 7.43 11.73 -9.97
C ARG A 20 7.79 10.25 -9.91
N SER A 21 7.90 9.65 -8.72
CA SER A 21 8.59 8.35 -8.61
C SER A 21 7.90 7.29 -7.74
N ALA A 22 6.91 7.68 -6.95
CA ALA A 22 5.92 6.75 -6.42
C ALA A 22 4.65 7.02 -7.23
N LYS A 23 4.01 5.98 -7.78
CA LYS A 23 2.61 6.09 -8.16
C LYS A 23 1.83 6.30 -6.87
N VAL A 24 1.85 7.53 -6.35
CA VAL A 24 0.73 8.09 -5.58
C VAL A 24 -0.45 7.76 -6.45
N LEU A 25 -1.40 7.02 -5.88
CA LEU A 25 -2.35 6.15 -6.55
C LEU A 25 -3.07 6.73 -7.81
N ALA A 26 -2.93 7.99 -8.22
CA ALA A 26 -3.66 8.58 -9.33
C ALA A 26 -2.86 9.20 -10.50
N LEU A 27 -1.53 9.06 -10.64
CA LEU A 27 -0.84 9.83 -11.70
C LEU A 27 0.13 8.98 -12.55
N ALA A 28 -0.21 8.90 -13.84
CA ALA A 28 0.57 8.40 -14.98
C ALA A 28 0.55 6.88 -15.25
N GLY A 29 -0.49 6.45 -15.98
CA GLY A 29 -0.51 5.23 -16.79
C GLY A 29 -1.50 5.40 -17.93
N ASN A 30 -1.03 5.39 -19.19
CA ASN A 30 -1.76 5.72 -20.42
C ASN A 30 -2.84 4.69 -20.84
N ASP A 31 -3.34 3.88 -19.89
CA ASP A 31 -4.30 2.79 -20.15
C ASP A 31 -5.31 2.58 -19.01
N SER A 32 -5.33 3.44 -17.99
CA SER A 32 -6.24 3.29 -16.87
C SER A 32 -6.91 4.61 -16.49
N CYS A 33 -8.15 4.45 -16.02
CA CYS A 33 -9.01 5.49 -15.50
C CYS A 33 -8.26 6.54 -14.66
N GLU A 34 -8.07 7.73 -15.24
CA GLU A 34 -7.27 8.82 -14.67
C GLU A 34 -7.70 9.16 -13.23
N TYR A 35 -9.01 9.11 -12.97
CA TYR A 35 -9.58 9.49 -11.69
C TYR A 35 -9.72 8.35 -10.69
N LEU A 36 -9.29 7.12 -11.03
CA LEU A 36 -9.53 5.90 -10.26
C LEU A 36 -9.30 6.09 -8.75
N LEU A 37 -8.25 6.82 -8.40
CA LEU A 37 -7.78 6.97 -7.03
C LEU A 37 -7.62 8.43 -6.60
N SER A 38 -8.00 9.38 -7.44
CA SER A 38 -7.98 10.82 -7.13
C SER A 38 -9.36 11.41 -6.93
N SER A 39 -10.36 10.96 -7.70
CA SER A 39 -11.69 11.58 -7.68
C SER A 39 -12.80 10.61 -8.08
N GLY A 40 -13.89 10.67 -7.34
CA GLY A 40 -15.03 9.80 -7.52
C GLY A 40 -16.09 10.09 -6.49
N ARG A 41 -17.05 9.18 -6.39
CA ARG A 41 -18.10 9.20 -5.39
C ARG A 41 -18.37 7.78 -4.90
N PHE A 42 -18.91 7.66 -3.70
CA PHE A 42 -19.46 6.39 -3.26
C PHE A 42 -20.88 6.21 -3.81
N LEU A 43 -21.13 5.05 -4.43
CA LEU A 43 -22.48 4.59 -4.74
C LEU A 43 -22.97 3.75 -3.55
N GLY A 44 -23.86 4.33 -2.75
CA GLY A 44 -24.25 3.76 -1.45
C GLY A 44 -23.09 3.81 -0.45
N GLU A 45 -23.01 2.84 0.47
CA GLU A 45 -22.02 2.86 1.55
C GLU A 45 -20.68 2.19 1.21
N LYS A 46 -20.61 1.41 0.13
CA LYS A 46 -19.51 0.42 -0.04
C LYS A 46 -18.81 0.42 -1.38
N VAL A 47 -19.34 1.13 -2.38
CA VAL A 47 -18.81 1.04 -3.75
C VAL A 47 -18.22 2.38 -4.15
N TRP A 48 -16.89 2.47 -4.20
CA TRP A 48 -16.21 3.61 -4.80
C TRP A 48 -16.40 3.60 -6.32
N GLN A 49 -16.76 4.74 -6.89
CA GLN A 49 -17.01 4.92 -8.32
C GLN A 49 -16.22 6.14 -8.82
N PRO A 50 -15.14 5.93 -9.57
CA PRO A 50 -14.38 7.02 -10.19
C PRO A 50 -15.24 7.84 -11.16
N HIS A 51 -14.91 9.11 -11.35
CA HIS A 51 -15.67 9.99 -12.25
C HIS A 51 -15.53 9.64 -13.75
N SER A 52 -14.41 9.06 -14.18
CA SER A 52 -14.10 8.83 -15.60
C SER A 52 -14.30 7.40 -16.10
N CYS A 53 -14.61 6.44 -15.22
CA CYS A 53 -14.75 5.04 -15.60
C CYS A 53 -15.56 4.27 -14.57
N MET A 54 -16.11 3.12 -14.94
CA MET A 54 -16.73 2.18 -14.01
C MET A 54 -15.68 1.25 -13.38
N MET A 55 -15.84 0.94 -12.10
CA MET A 55 -15.07 -0.12 -11.45
C MET A 55 -15.45 -1.49 -12.03
N HIS A 56 -14.45 -2.28 -12.43
CA HIS A 56 -14.67 -3.65 -12.86
C HIS A 56 -14.72 -4.59 -11.66
N ASN A 57 -15.75 -5.45 -11.61
CA ASN A 57 -15.85 -6.53 -10.63
C ASN A 57 -15.20 -7.78 -11.21
N TYR A 58 -13.92 -7.99 -10.89
CA TYR A 58 -13.16 -9.14 -11.39
C TYR A 58 -13.74 -10.47 -10.91
N LYS A 59 -14.00 -11.37 -11.86
CA LYS A 59 -14.22 -12.80 -11.56
C LYS A 59 -12.89 -13.44 -11.16
N ILE A 60 -12.96 -14.52 -10.39
CA ILE A 60 -11.78 -15.30 -9.98
C ILE A 60 -10.90 -15.69 -11.18
N SER A 61 -11.51 -16.16 -12.27
CA SER A 61 -10.79 -16.53 -13.50
C SER A 61 -10.10 -15.34 -14.17
N GLU A 62 -10.74 -14.17 -14.17
CA GLU A 62 -10.16 -12.95 -14.75
C GLU A 62 -8.97 -12.48 -13.91
N ALA A 63 -9.11 -12.48 -12.58
CA ALA A 63 -8.03 -12.12 -11.67
C ALA A 63 -6.84 -13.07 -11.82
N LYS A 64 -7.07 -14.39 -11.84
CA LYS A 64 -6.01 -15.38 -12.06
C LYS A 64 -5.31 -15.19 -13.39
N ASN A 65 -6.07 -15.01 -14.48
CA ASN A 65 -5.51 -14.77 -15.81
C ASN A 65 -4.68 -13.49 -15.87
N CYS A 66 -5.12 -12.41 -15.21
CA CYS A 66 -4.39 -11.14 -15.18
C CYS A 66 -3.08 -11.22 -14.37
N LEU A 67 -3.04 -12.12 -13.38
CA LEU A 67 -1.95 -12.24 -12.43
C LEU A 67 -0.97 -13.38 -12.74
N VAL A 68 -1.12 -14.05 -13.90
CA VAL A 68 -0.25 -15.17 -14.29
C VAL A 68 1.22 -14.79 -14.19
N ASP A 69 2.00 -15.67 -13.54
CA ASP A 69 3.44 -15.52 -13.28
C ASP A 69 3.82 -14.23 -12.54
N LYS A 70 2.88 -13.60 -11.81
CA LYS A 70 3.15 -12.41 -11.01
C LYS A 70 3.50 -12.78 -9.58
N TYR A 71 4.47 -12.02 -9.09
CA TYR A 71 4.83 -11.93 -7.68
C TYR A 71 4.42 -10.56 -7.14
N ILE A 72 3.54 -10.55 -6.14
CA ILE A 72 3.02 -9.36 -5.47
C ILE A 72 3.47 -9.36 -4.01
N ALA A 73 3.96 -8.23 -3.52
CA ALA A 73 4.37 -8.08 -2.13
C ALA A 73 3.56 -6.97 -1.44
N PHE A 74 2.92 -7.32 -0.33
CA PHE A 74 2.29 -6.42 0.61
C PHE A 74 3.24 -6.25 1.80
N ILE A 75 3.73 -5.04 2.09
CA ILE A 75 4.68 -4.79 3.17
C ILE A 75 4.17 -3.70 4.11
N GLY A 76 4.00 -4.03 5.39
CA GLY A 76 3.45 -3.03 6.30
C GLY A 76 2.86 -3.53 7.60
N ASP A 77 1.97 -2.70 8.14
CA ASP A 77 1.21 -2.97 9.37
C ASP A 77 -0.10 -3.76 9.11
N SER A 78 -0.94 -3.85 10.14
CA SER A 78 -2.21 -4.59 10.09
C SER A 78 -3.18 -4.10 9.01
N ARG A 79 -3.11 -2.83 8.57
CA ARG A 79 -3.95 -2.32 7.49
C ARG A 79 -3.52 -2.91 6.14
N ILE A 80 -2.21 -2.99 5.91
CA ILE A 80 -1.66 -3.63 4.71
C ILE A 80 -1.97 -5.13 4.72
N ARG A 81 -1.95 -5.76 5.89
CA ARG A 81 -2.41 -7.16 6.05
C ARG A 81 -3.88 -7.35 5.65
N GLN A 82 -4.76 -6.41 5.99
CA GLN A 82 -6.16 -6.44 5.57
C GLN A 82 -6.33 -6.28 4.05
N LEU A 83 -5.53 -5.41 3.42
CA LEU A 83 -5.49 -5.28 1.96
C LEU A 83 -5.00 -6.57 1.29
N PHE A 84 -3.95 -7.19 1.85
CA PHE A 84 -3.47 -8.51 1.41
C PHE A 84 -4.59 -9.55 1.43
N TYR A 85 -5.31 -9.69 2.55
CA TYR A 85 -6.40 -10.66 2.63
C TYR A 85 -7.54 -10.35 1.67
N SER A 86 -7.86 -9.07 1.49
CA SER A 86 -8.88 -8.65 0.52
C SER A 86 -8.47 -9.00 -0.90
N PHE A 87 -7.20 -8.78 -1.25
CA PHE A 87 -6.63 -9.12 -2.55
C PHE A 87 -6.62 -10.64 -2.79
N VAL A 88 -6.11 -11.43 -1.83
CA VAL A 88 -6.07 -12.89 -1.96
C VAL A 88 -7.47 -13.49 -2.07
N LYS A 89 -8.48 -12.94 -1.39
CA LYS A 89 -9.88 -13.40 -1.48
C LYS A 89 -10.51 -13.18 -2.87
N ILE A 90 -9.97 -12.28 -3.70
CA ILE A 90 -10.37 -12.16 -5.12
C ILE A 90 -9.93 -13.39 -5.92
N ILE A 91 -8.74 -13.94 -5.59
CA ILE A 91 -8.13 -15.09 -6.27
C ILE A 91 -8.65 -16.42 -5.68
N ASN A 92 -8.78 -16.49 -4.37
CA ASN A 92 -9.24 -17.64 -3.62
C ASN A 92 -10.16 -17.20 -2.47
N PRO A 93 -11.49 -17.18 -2.68
CA PRO A 93 -12.46 -16.77 -1.65
C PRO A 93 -12.47 -17.64 -0.39
N GLN A 94 -11.93 -18.87 -0.46
CA GLN A 94 -11.84 -19.79 0.66
C GLN A 94 -10.58 -19.57 1.51
N PHE A 95 -9.71 -18.64 1.14
CA PHE A 95 -8.51 -18.33 1.91
C PHE A 95 -8.88 -17.74 3.27
N LYS A 96 -8.43 -18.40 4.34
CA LYS A 96 -8.77 -18.05 5.72
C LYS A 96 -7.67 -17.22 6.36
N GLU A 97 -8.10 -16.34 7.27
CA GLU A 97 -7.20 -15.54 8.11
C GLU A 97 -6.77 -16.38 9.31
N GLU A 98 -5.81 -17.28 9.10
CA GLU A 98 -5.28 -18.19 10.13
C GLU A 98 -3.82 -17.83 10.46
N GLY A 99 -3.35 -18.23 11.65
CA GLY A 99 -1.97 -17.98 12.11
C GLY A 99 -1.80 -16.73 13.00
N ASN A 100 -0.55 -16.37 13.29
CA ASN A 100 -0.25 -15.21 14.12
C ASN A 100 -0.44 -13.91 13.33
N LYS A 101 -0.97 -12.89 13.99
CA LYS A 101 -1.30 -11.61 13.33
C LYS A 101 -0.08 -10.76 12.94
N HIS A 102 1.10 -11.09 13.45
CA HIS A 102 2.33 -10.28 13.37
C HIS A 102 3.48 -11.06 12.71
N GLU A 103 3.16 -11.90 11.72
CA GLU A 103 4.15 -12.68 10.98
C GLU A 103 3.97 -12.50 9.47
N ASN A 104 4.96 -12.96 8.71
CA ASN A 104 4.89 -12.98 7.25
C ASN A 104 3.91 -14.06 6.81
N ILE A 105 3.06 -13.76 5.83
CA ILE A 105 2.02 -14.68 5.37
C ILE A 105 2.18 -14.87 3.86
N PRO A 106 2.58 -16.07 3.40
CA PRO A 106 2.65 -16.38 1.98
C PRO A 106 1.29 -16.86 1.46
N PHE A 107 1.02 -16.57 0.19
CA PHE A 107 -0.06 -17.16 -0.60
C PHE A 107 0.49 -17.53 -1.98
N GLU A 108 0.10 -18.71 -2.47
CA GLU A 108 0.48 -19.20 -3.79
C GLU A 108 -0.71 -19.87 -4.48
N ASP A 109 -0.99 -19.47 -5.72
CA ASP A 109 -1.85 -20.19 -6.64
C ASP A 109 -0.97 -20.92 -7.66
N LYS A 110 -0.83 -22.24 -7.50
CA LYS A 110 0.04 -23.08 -8.35
C LYS A 110 -0.46 -23.23 -9.78
N ILE A 111 -1.75 -23.02 -10.03
CA ILE A 111 -2.34 -23.19 -11.37
C ILE A 111 -2.00 -21.98 -12.23
N ALA A 112 -2.13 -20.79 -11.67
CA ALA A 112 -1.80 -19.54 -12.34
C ALA A 112 -0.37 -19.03 -12.03
N SER A 113 0.43 -19.82 -11.29
CA SER A 113 1.78 -19.45 -10.83
C SER A 113 1.84 -18.07 -10.17
N VAL A 114 0.81 -17.71 -9.40
CA VAL A 114 0.72 -16.41 -8.73
C VAL A 114 1.29 -16.54 -7.33
N LYS A 115 2.20 -15.66 -6.97
CA LYS A 115 2.74 -15.54 -5.61
C LYS A 115 2.33 -14.20 -5.00
N VAL A 116 1.79 -14.25 -3.79
CA VAL A 116 1.44 -13.04 -3.02
C VAL A 116 2.00 -13.19 -1.61
N ASP A 117 2.93 -12.34 -1.22
CA ASP A 117 3.49 -12.34 0.13
C ASP A 117 3.01 -11.12 0.91
N PHE A 118 2.58 -11.33 2.15
CA PHE A 118 2.50 -10.29 3.16
C PHE A 118 3.74 -10.33 4.06
N LEU A 119 4.42 -9.19 4.18
CA LEU A 119 5.62 -9.01 4.98
C LEU A 119 5.33 -8.05 6.15
N TRP A 120 5.45 -8.57 7.37
CA TRP A 120 5.17 -7.82 8.59
C TRP A 120 6.32 -6.86 8.93
N HIS A 121 6.20 -5.64 8.41
CA HIS A 121 7.07 -4.51 8.73
C HIS A 121 6.20 -3.33 9.17
N PRO A 122 5.75 -3.32 10.44
CA PRO A 122 4.73 -2.39 10.88
C PRO A 122 5.22 -0.93 11.03
N GLU A 123 6.53 -0.72 10.93
CA GLU A 123 7.17 0.59 11.05
C GLU A 123 8.18 0.79 9.93
N VAL A 124 8.31 2.04 9.49
CA VAL A 124 9.35 2.44 8.54
C VAL A 124 10.65 2.56 9.31
N ASN A 125 11.40 1.46 9.40
CA ASN A 125 12.67 1.38 10.11
C ASN A 125 13.74 0.64 9.28
N GLY A 126 14.90 0.37 9.88
CA GLY A 126 16.01 -0.31 9.19
C GLY A 126 15.65 -1.69 8.65
N SER A 127 14.72 -2.41 9.30
CA SER A 127 14.25 -3.72 8.84
C SER A 127 13.44 -3.61 7.54
N MET A 128 12.47 -2.69 7.48
CA MET A 128 11.71 -2.43 6.26
C MET A 128 12.63 -1.95 5.12
N LYS A 129 13.56 -1.05 5.43
CA LYS A 129 14.55 -0.56 4.48
C LYS A 129 15.40 -1.68 3.90
N GLN A 130 15.87 -2.60 4.74
CA GLN A 130 16.67 -3.74 4.29
C GLN A 130 15.86 -4.69 3.41
N CYS A 131 14.60 -4.94 3.74
CA CYS A 131 13.70 -5.73 2.91
C CYS A 131 13.55 -5.12 1.51
N ILE A 132 13.25 -3.82 1.43
CA ILE A 132 13.10 -3.10 0.15
C ILE A 132 14.43 -3.09 -0.62
N LYS A 133 15.56 -2.92 0.08
CA LYS A 133 16.90 -2.89 -0.53
C LYS A 133 17.22 -4.18 -1.27
N VAL A 134 16.89 -5.35 -0.71
CA VAL A 134 17.10 -6.66 -1.36
C VAL A 134 16.42 -6.69 -2.74
N TRP A 135 15.19 -6.19 -2.86
CA TRP A 135 14.49 -6.15 -4.16
C TRP A 135 15.16 -5.22 -5.18
N THR A 136 15.99 -4.28 -4.74
CA THR A 136 16.75 -3.42 -5.65
C THR A 136 18.06 -4.02 -6.14
N GLU A 137 18.52 -5.09 -5.50
CA GLU A 137 19.83 -5.73 -5.73
C GLU A 137 19.65 -7.11 -6.39
N ASP A 138 18.63 -7.87 -5.96
CA ASP A 138 18.31 -9.19 -6.50
C ASP A 138 17.06 -9.13 -7.39
N SER A 139 17.26 -9.37 -8.68
CA SER A 139 16.17 -9.39 -9.66
C SER A 139 15.25 -10.61 -9.52
N ALA A 140 15.74 -11.73 -8.99
CA ALA A 140 14.93 -12.94 -8.78
C ALA A 140 13.97 -12.78 -7.59
N ALA A 141 14.38 -12.03 -6.56
CA ALA A 141 13.56 -11.74 -5.39
C ALA A 141 12.61 -10.53 -5.57
N LYS A 142 12.64 -9.85 -6.71
CA LYS A 142 11.93 -8.59 -6.94
C LYS A 142 10.43 -8.81 -7.24
N PRO A 143 9.51 -8.20 -6.48
CA PRO A 143 8.08 -8.23 -6.80
C PRO A 143 7.75 -7.42 -8.06
N HIS A 144 6.76 -7.89 -8.81
CA HIS A 144 6.15 -7.15 -9.93
C HIS A 144 5.29 -6.00 -9.41
N VAL A 145 4.59 -6.22 -8.30
CA VAL A 145 3.73 -5.23 -7.64
C VAL A 145 4.09 -5.14 -6.16
N ILE A 146 4.24 -3.93 -5.64
CA ILE A 146 4.58 -3.65 -4.25
C ILE A 146 3.50 -2.74 -3.68
N VAL A 147 2.83 -3.19 -2.63
CA VAL A 147 1.86 -2.41 -1.86
C VAL A 147 2.43 -2.21 -0.46
N ALA A 148 2.92 -1.01 -0.19
CA ALA A 148 3.61 -0.66 1.04
C ALA A 148 2.79 0.30 1.90
N GLY A 149 2.89 0.19 3.22
CA GLY A 149 2.36 1.21 4.12
C GLY A 149 2.57 0.86 5.58
N ALA A 150 3.06 1.83 6.34
CA ALA A 150 3.32 1.68 7.76
C ALA A 150 3.25 3.05 8.41
N ALA A 151 2.43 3.20 9.44
CA ALA A 151 2.39 4.40 10.29
C ALA A 151 1.66 4.14 11.61
N THR A 152 0.69 3.22 11.61
CA THR A 152 -0.16 2.94 12.77
C THR A 152 0.64 2.55 14.01
N TRP A 153 1.68 1.73 13.83
CA TRP A 153 2.53 1.32 14.96
C TRP A 153 3.37 2.46 15.49
N SER A 154 4.02 3.25 14.63
CA SER A 154 4.79 4.41 15.07
C SER A 154 3.92 5.43 15.82
N ILE A 155 2.66 5.64 15.40
CA ILE A 155 1.70 6.47 16.14
C ILE A 155 1.36 5.83 17.49
N LYS A 156 1.03 4.53 17.50
CA LYS A 156 0.58 3.81 18.70
C LYS A 156 1.66 3.77 19.78
N ILE A 157 2.89 3.38 19.42
CA ILE A 157 3.97 3.15 20.39
C ILE A 157 4.55 4.46 20.92
N HIS A 158 4.49 5.54 20.14
CA HIS A 158 5.01 6.85 20.52
C HIS A 158 3.91 7.86 20.87
N ASN A 159 2.69 7.39 21.09
CA ASN A 159 1.54 8.21 21.48
C ASN A 159 1.33 9.46 20.60
N GLY A 160 1.60 9.32 19.30
CA GLY A 160 1.51 10.42 18.33
C GLY A 160 2.41 11.63 18.61
N SER A 161 3.58 11.43 19.23
CA SER A 161 4.49 12.53 19.54
C SER A 161 5.08 13.22 18.30
N ASN A 162 5.46 14.50 18.44
CA ASN A 162 6.09 15.26 17.37
C ASN A 162 7.47 14.71 17.01
N GLU A 163 8.18 14.15 17.98
CA GLU A 163 9.47 13.49 17.79
C GLU A 163 9.30 12.26 16.91
N ALA A 164 8.29 11.43 17.18
CA ALA A 164 7.99 10.25 16.38
C ALA A 164 7.54 10.62 14.96
N LEU A 165 6.77 11.69 14.80
CA LEU A 165 6.44 12.24 13.49
C LEU A 165 7.68 12.68 12.71
N SER A 166 8.63 13.34 13.38
CA SER A 166 9.90 13.76 12.78
C SER A 166 10.76 12.57 12.38
N GLN A 167 10.86 11.55 13.24
CA GLN A 167 11.56 10.30 12.93
C GLN A 167 10.92 9.55 11.76
N TYR A 168 9.58 9.47 11.76
CA TYR A 168 8.83 8.88 10.66
C TYR A 168 9.14 9.58 9.33
N LYS A 169 9.15 10.92 9.31
CA LYS A 169 9.50 11.74 8.14
C LYS A 169 10.92 11.45 7.65
N MET A 170 11.88 11.33 8.55
CA MET A 170 13.26 10.99 8.16
C MET A 170 13.35 9.57 7.60
N ASN A 171 12.72 8.59 8.25
CA ASN A 171 12.79 7.20 7.84
C ASN A 171 12.12 6.96 6.48
N ILE A 172 10.94 7.54 6.25
CA ILE A 172 10.24 7.41 4.97
C ILE A 172 11.03 8.10 3.83
N THR A 173 11.61 9.27 4.10
CA THR A 173 12.50 9.95 3.14
C THR A 173 13.71 9.08 2.81
N SER A 174 14.25 8.35 3.80
CA SER A 174 15.42 7.49 3.61
C SER A 174 15.19 6.25 2.75
N ILE A 175 13.94 5.79 2.61
CA ILE A 175 13.57 4.66 1.75
C ILE A 175 13.06 5.10 0.38
N ALA A 176 12.70 6.37 0.22
CA ALA A 176 12.17 6.90 -1.03
C ALA A 176 13.06 6.53 -2.24
N PRO A 177 14.39 6.77 -2.25
CA PRO A 177 15.23 6.42 -3.42
C PRO A 177 15.19 4.94 -3.81
N LEU A 178 14.99 4.03 -2.84
CA LEU A 178 14.85 2.60 -3.10
C LEU A 178 13.52 2.31 -3.81
N LEU A 179 12.43 2.92 -3.33
CA LEU A 179 11.11 2.82 -3.95
C LEU A 179 11.12 3.43 -5.36
N GLU A 180 11.78 4.57 -5.57
CA GLU A 180 11.93 5.19 -6.90
C GLU A 180 12.69 4.28 -7.86
N LYS A 181 13.73 3.59 -7.37
CA LYS A 181 14.49 2.62 -8.18
C LYS A 181 13.60 1.44 -8.57
N LEU A 182 12.77 0.92 -7.66
CA LEU A 182 11.84 -0.18 -7.93
C LEU A 182 10.74 0.23 -8.90
N ALA A 183 10.22 1.46 -8.79
CA ALA A 183 9.16 1.99 -9.63
C ALA A 183 9.51 2.03 -11.14
N LYS A 184 10.80 1.92 -11.49
CA LYS A 184 11.24 1.79 -12.89
C LYS A 184 10.87 0.45 -13.53
N THR A 185 10.64 -0.59 -12.72
CA THR A 185 10.43 -1.96 -13.20
C THR A 185 9.29 -2.71 -12.51
N SER A 186 8.75 -2.14 -11.42
CA SER A 186 7.68 -2.70 -10.60
C SER A 186 6.61 -1.63 -10.40
N ASP A 187 5.35 -2.03 -10.25
CA ASP A 187 4.31 -1.11 -9.81
C ASP A 187 4.39 -0.93 -8.29
N VAL A 188 4.69 0.29 -7.82
CA VAL A 188 4.89 0.61 -6.41
C VAL A 188 3.79 1.53 -5.91
N TYR A 189 3.05 1.08 -4.90
CA TYR A 189 1.97 1.79 -4.25
C TYR A 189 2.29 2.02 -2.79
N TRP A 190 2.27 3.28 -2.34
CA TRP A 190 2.34 3.62 -0.91
C TRP A 190 0.96 4.00 -0.38
N VAL A 191 0.40 3.19 0.49
CA VAL A 191 -0.93 3.38 1.08
C VAL A 191 -0.83 4.43 2.19
N LEU A 192 -1.52 5.55 2.01
CA LEU A 192 -1.51 6.66 2.95
C LEU A 192 -2.25 6.33 4.25
N GLN A 193 -1.76 6.85 5.37
CA GLN A 193 -2.44 6.72 6.66
C GLN A 193 -3.70 7.61 6.67
N GLU A 194 -4.87 7.01 6.48
CA GLU A 194 -6.15 7.69 6.71
C GLU A 194 -6.31 8.17 8.17
N CYS A 195 -6.91 9.35 8.32
CA CYS A 195 -7.34 9.87 9.62
C CYS A 195 -8.84 9.60 9.76
N ASN A 196 -9.26 9.01 10.88
CA ASN A 196 -10.66 9.05 11.28
C ASN A 196 -10.90 10.42 11.93
N ASP A 197 -11.06 11.48 11.12
CA ASP A 197 -11.66 12.71 11.63
C ASP A 197 -13.19 12.51 11.68
N PRO A 198 -13.81 12.48 12.87
CA PRO A 198 -15.27 12.41 12.97
C PRO A 198 -15.98 13.60 12.28
N HIS A 199 -15.28 14.68 11.96
CA HIS A 199 -15.82 15.85 11.25
C HIS A 199 -15.71 15.76 9.71
N GLU A 200 -14.93 14.83 9.13
CA GLU A 200 -14.84 14.64 7.66
C GLU A 200 -15.86 13.60 7.13
N ARG A 201 -16.70 12.98 7.99
CA ARG A 201 -17.77 12.06 7.55
C ARG A 201 -19.01 12.76 6.95
N VAL A 202 -18.97 14.08 6.80
CA VAL A 202 -20.05 14.86 6.21
C VAL A 202 -19.54 15.59 4.99
N LEU A 203 -19.10 14.85 3.96
CA LEU A 203 -19.07 15.30 2.56
C LEU A 203 -19.29 14.10 1.62
#